data_AF-A0A2D7SDK1-F1
#
_entry.id   AF-A0A2D7SDK1-F1
#
_cell.length_a   1.000
_cell.length_b   1.000
_cell.length_c   1.000
_cell.angle_alpha   90.00
_cell.angle_beta   90.00
_cell.angle_gamma   90.00
#
_symmetry.space_group_name_H-M   'P 1'
#
loop_
_entity.id
_entity.type
_entity.pdbx_description
1 polymer ?
#
loop_
_entity_poly.entity_id
_entity_poly.type
_entity_poly.pdbx_seq_one_letter_code
_entity_poly.pdbx_strand_id
1 'polypeptide(L)'
;MMAFDIIKTGTSHFKAMKISSMALVALVPIFIITIGPIFGEQRVVVLAKLEQPIYALIVAVTFTVGLLHFKSGVQVLIEDY
;
A
#
# COMPACT_ATOMS: atom_id res chain seq x y z
N MET A 1 -1.86 -22.39 -28.22
CA MET A 1 -2.41 -22.37 -26.85
C MET A 1 -1.99 -21.13 -26.03
N MET A 2 -0.94 -20.37 -26.40
CA MET A 2 -0.45 -19.23 -25.61
C MET A 2 -1.22 -17.91 -25.74
N ALA A 3 -2.04 -17.72 -26.77
CA ALA A 3 -2.74 -16.44 -27.01
C ALA A 3 -3.96 -16.21 -26.11
N PHE A 4 -4.53 -17.27 -25.50
CA PHE A 4 -5.76 -17.17 -24.72
C PHE A 4 -5.51 -16.76 -23.25
N ASP A 5 -4.32 -17.07 -22.71
CA ASP A 5 -3.96 -16.74 -21.32
C ASP A 5 -3.64 -15.25 -21.14
N ILE A 6 -3.08 -14.59 -22.17
CA ILE A 6 -2.76 -13.15 -22.15
C ILE A 6 -4.03 -12.29 -22.00
N ILE A 7 -5.15 -12.72 -22.58
CA ILE A 7 -6.42 -11.98 -22.58
C ILE A 7 -7.06 -11.97 -21.18
N LYS A 8 -6.80 -12.99 -20.34
CA LYS A 8 -7.43 -13.10 -19.00
C LYS A 8 -6.62 -12.46 -17.88
N THR A 9 -5.29 -12.47 -17.96
CA THR A 9 -4.43 -11.96 -16.88
C THR A 9 -4.47 -10.43 -16.80
N GLY A 10 -4.48 -9.72 -17.93
CA GLY A 10 -4.52 -8.25 -17.97
C GLY A 10 -5.71 -7.64 -17.23
N THR A 11 -6.91 -8.22 -17.41
CA THR A 11 -8.12 -7.74 -16.71
C THR A 11 -8.06 -7.98 -15.20
N SER A 12 -7.53 -9.11 -14.77
CA SER A 12 -7.39 -9.43 -13.34
C SER A 12 -6.36 -8.53 -12.65
N HIS A 13 -5.23 -8.27 -13.32
CA HIS A 13 -4.18 -7.38 -12.84
C HIS A 13 -4.67 -5.92 -12.75
N PHE A 14 -5.35 -5.43 -13.79
CA PHE A 14 -5.95 -4.10 -13.80
C PHE A 14 -6.98 -3.91 -12.68
N LYS A 15 -7.84 -4.91 -12.44
CA LYS A 15 -8.82 -4.89 -11.34
C LYS A 15 -8.12 -4.83 -9.98
N ALA A 16 -7.07 -5.62 -9.77
CA ALA A 16 -6.28 -5.60 -8.53
C ALA A 16 -5.60 -4.24 -8.30
N MET A 17 -5.09 -3.60 -9.36
CA MET A 17 -4.54 -2.25 -9.30
C MET A 17 -5.61 -1.21 -8.88
N LYS A 18 -6.82 -1.27 -9.45
CA LYS A 18 -7.91 -0.36 -9.05
C LYS A 18 -8.33 -0.54 -7.58
N ILE A 19 -8.46 -1.78 -7.13
CA ILE A 19 -8.85 -2.08 -5.74
C ILE A 19 -7.78 -1.58 -4.76
N SER A 20 -6.50 -1.87 -5.03
CA SER A 20 -5.40 -1.40 -4.18
C SER A 20 -5.26 0.12 -4.19
N SER A 21 -5.47 0.80 -5.33
CA SER A 21 -5.55 2.27 -5.36
C SER A 21 -6.67 2.81 -4.48
N MET A 22 -7.87 2.24 -4.55
CA MET A 22 -8.99 2.67 -3.71
C MET A 22 -8.71 2.44 -2.21
N ALA A 23 -8.07 1.32 -1.87
CA ALA A 23 -7.63 1.06 -0.51
C ALA A 23 -6.62 2.11 -0.04
N LEU A 24 -5.64 2.46 -0.87
CA LEU A 24 -4.63 3.47 -0.54
C LEU A 24 -5.21 4.88 -0.40
N VAL A 25 -6.24 5.24 -1.17
CA VAL A 25 -6.95 6.52 -1.00
C VAL A 25 -7.51 6.66 0.42
N ALA A 26 -7.95 5.58 1.06
CA ALA A 26 -8.39 5.59 2.45
C ALA A 26 -7.22 5.44 3.44
N LEU A 27 -6.29 4.52 3.19
CA LEU A 27 -5.20 4.21 4.10
C LEU A 27 -4.22 5.38 4.28
N VAL A 28 -3.92 6.13 3.22
CA VAL A 28 -2.93 7.23 3.28
C VAL A 28 -3.39 8.36 4.21
N PRO A 29 -4.63 8.90 4.11
CA PRO A 29 -5.13 9.88 5.09
C PRO A 29 -5.14 9.34 6.52
N ILE A 30 -5.58 8.09 6.73
CA ILE A 30 -5.59 7.45 8.05
C ILE A 30 -4.17 7.38 8.62
N PHE A 31 -3.21 6.96 7.81
CA PHE A 31 -1.80 6.89 8.18
C PHE A 31 -1.24 8.27 8.56
N ILE A 32 -1.50 9.31 7.74
CA ILE A 32 -1.01 10.66 8.01
C ILE A 32 -1.62 11.23 9.29
N ILE A 33 -2.91 11.05 9.53
CA ILE A 33 -3.57 11.53 10.77
C ILE A 33 -3.04 10.77 11.99
N THR A 34 -2.76 9.48 11.86
CA THR A 34 -2.32 8.63 12.97
C THR A 34 -0.85 8.85 13.32
N ILE A 35 0.02 8.92 12.30
CA ILE A 35 1.48 8.95 12.45
C ILE A 35 2.04 10.37 12.35
N GLY A 36 1.37 11.28 11.64
CA GLY A 36 1.78 12.68 11.50
C GLY A 36 2.06 13.38 12.84
N PRO A 37 1.19 13.25 13.87
CA PRO A 37 1.42 13.87 15.17
C PRO A 37 2.62 13.34 15.95
N ILE A 38 3.17 12.17 15.60
CA ILE A 38 4.33 11.58 16.28
C ILE A 38 5.63 11.79 15.49
N PHE A 39 5.59 12.49 14.35
CA PHE A 39 6.80 12.86 13.61
C PHE A 39 7.61 13.89 14.39
N GLY A 40 8.91 13.63 14.55
CA GLY A 40 9.82 14.53 15.28
C GLY A 40 9.76 14.41 16.80
N GLU A 41 8.87 13.57 17.34
CA GLU A 41 8.80 13.27 18.76
C GLU A 41 10.01 12.46 19.24
N GLN A 42 10.23 12.46 20.56
CA GLN A 42 11.31 11.68 21.16
C GLN A 42 11.09 10.18 20.95
N ARG A 43 12.18 9.41 20.82
CA ARG A 43 12.15 7.95 20.61
C ARG A 43 11.21 7.21 21.57
N VAL A 44 11.17 7.61 22.85
CA VAL A 44 10.31 7.00 23.87
C VAL A 44 8.82 7.19 23.57
N VAL A 45 8.42 8.36 23.07
CA VAL A 45 7.04 8.68 22.70
C VAL A 45 6.63 7.90 21.46
N VAL A 46 7.51 7.85 20.45
CA VAL A 46 7.28 7.09 19.21
C VAL A 46 7.11 5.60 19.53
N LEU A 47 7.97 5.02 20.38
CA LEU A 47 7.85 3.62 20.78
C LEU A 47 6.55 3.35 21.54
N ALA A 48 6.21 4.16 22.54
CA ALA A 48 4.98 3.98 23.31
C ALA A 48 3.71 4.03 22.43
N LYS A 49 3.77 4.73 21.30
CA LYS A 49 2.68 4.76 20.30
C LYS A 49 2.71 3.53 19.40
N LEU A 50 3.86 3.17 18.85
CA LEU A 50 3.99 2.01 17.95
C LEU A 50 3.80 0.66 18.66
N GLU A 51 3.97 0.59 19.99
CA GLU A 51 3.63 -0.58 20.80
C GLU A 51 2.11 -0.82 20.90
N GLN A 52 1.29 0.19 20.60
CA GLN A 52 -0.16 0.04 20.60
C GLN A 52 -0.60 -0.71 19.34
N PRO A 53 -1.38 -1.80 19.46
CA PRO A 53 -1.73 -2.66 18.31
C PRO A 53 -2.36 -1.92 17.13
N ILE A 54 -3.19 -0.89 17.39
CA ILE A 54 -3.85 -0.12 16.35
C ILE A 54 -2.86 0.71 15.51
N TYR A 55 -1.87 1.35 16.15
CA TYR A 55 -0.85 2.13 15.46
C TYR A 55 0.04 1.21 14.62
N ALA A 56 0.51 0.10 15.22
CA ALA A 56 1.29 -0.91 14.52
C ALA A 56 0.54 -1.47 13.30
N LEU A 57 -0.75 -1.78 13.44
CA LEU A 57 -1.58 -2.30 12.36
C LEU A 57 -1.73 -1.31 11.21
N ILE A 58 -2.03 -0.05 11.51
CA ILE A 58 -2.17 1.01 10.49
C ILE A 58 -0.87 1.14 9.69
N VAL A 59 0.28 1.17 10.37
CA VAL A 59 1.60 1.19 9.72
C VAL A 59 1.78 -0.05 8.85
N ALA A 60 1.63 -1.24 9.43
CA ALA A 60 1.89 -2.51 8.74
C ALA A 60 1.04 -2.67 7.48
N VAL A 61 -0.27 -2.39 7.56
CA VAL A 61 -1.19 -2.50 6.42
C VAL A 61 -0.89 -1.45 5.37
N THR A 62 -0.62 -0.19 5.77
CA THR A 62 -0.32 0.89 4.82
C THR A 62 0.94 0.59 4.03
N PHE A 63 2.02 0.17 4.71
CA PHE A 63 3.26 -0.20 4.03
C PHE A 63 3.08 -1.46 3.16
N THR A 64 2.41 -2.49 3.66
CA THR A 64 2.22 -3.73 2.89
C THR A 64 1.43 -3.47 1.61
N VAL A 65 0.27 -2.81 1.71
CA VAL A 65 -0.57 -2.51 0.55
C VAL A 65 0.13 -1.51 -0.37
N GLY A 66 0.79 -0.50 0.17
CA GLY A 66 1.55 0.49 -0.60
C GLY A 66 2.66 -0.13 -1.43
N LEU A 67 3.47 -1.01 -0.82
CA LEU A 67 4.56 -1.69 -1.51
C LEU A 67 4.07 -2.69 -2.55
N LEU A 68 2.97 -3.41 -2.28
CA LEU A 68 2.36 -4.31 -3.26
C LEU A 68 1.78 -3.53 -4.45
N HIS A 69 1.10 -2.41 -4.20
CA HIS A 69 0.60 -1.53 -5.26
C HIS A 69 1.75 -0.94 -6.08
N PHE A 70 2.81 -0.47 -5.42
CA PHE A 70 4.00 0.06 -6.09
C PHE A 70 4.67 -1.01 -6.98
N LYS A 71 4.86 -2.23 -6.46
CA LYS A 71 5.43 -3.34 -7.22
C LYS A 71 4.67 -3.57 -8.53
N SER A 72 3.34 -3.67 -8.45
CA SER A 72 2.49 -3.87 -9.64
C SER A 72 2.50 -2.66 -10.58
N GLY A 73 2.57 -1.43 -10.05
CA GLY A 73 2.70 -0.22 -10.86
C GLY A 73 4.02 -0.16 -11.63
N VAL A 74 5.14 -0.46 -10.97
CA VAL A 74 6.46 -0.51 -11.61
C VAL A 74 6.53 -1.61 -12.66
N GLN A 75 5.89 -2.76 -12.41
CA GLN A 75 5.81 -3.82 -13.42
C GLN A 75 5.17 -3.30 -14.72
N VAL A 76 4.05 -2.57 -14.64
CA VAL A 76 3.40 -1.96 -15.82
C VAL A 76 4.33 -0.96 -16.51
N LEU A 77 5.00 -0.10 -15.75
CA LEU A 77 5.95 0.86 -16.33
C LEU A 77 7.10 0.17 -17.08
N ILE A 78 7.60 -0.95 -16.59
CA ILE A 78 8.66 -1.74 -17.25
C ILE A 78 8.11 -2.45 -18.50
N GLU A 79 6.85 -2.88 -18.49
CA GLU A 79 6.22 -3.53 -19.64
C GLU A 79 5.91 -2.52 -20.77
N ASP A 80 5.71 -1.25 -20.43
CA ASP A 80 5.35 -0.17 -21.37
C ASP A 80 6.56 0.50 -22.08
N TYR A 81 7.78 0.40 -21.52
CA TYR A 81 8.99 1.11 -21.98
C TYR A 81 10.21 0.19 -22.10
#